data_AF-A0A9D9KDI8-F1
#
_entry.id   AF-A0A9D9KDI8-F1
#
_cell.length_a   1.000
_cell.length_b   1.000
_cell.length_c   1.000
_cell.angle_alpha   90.00
_cell.angle_beta   90.00
_cell.angle_gamma   90.00
#
_symmetry.space_group_name_H-M   'P 1'
#
loop_
_entity.id
_entity.type
_entity.pdbx_description
1 polymer ?
#
loop_
_entity_poly.entity_id
_entity_poly.type
_entity_poly.pdbx_seq_one_letter_code
_entity_poly.pdbx_strand_id
1 'polypeptide(L)'
;MKLDERSIRWSLNHLIKYGDTDLFPKPIEFDSLYKIENDTVKKLKDLDLGNYQYGASRRFIVPKDELSYRIATQLDPLDNIILTAIIYEYGSQIENRRVSMPEDKVFGYRLAPQGDWNLYNPNVS
;
A
#
# COMPACT_ATOMS: atom_id res chain seq x y z
N MET A 1 9.19 16.32 1.20
CA MET A 1 7.97 15.93 1.98
C MET A 1 8.35 14.78 2.89
N LYS A 2 7.85 14.72 4.12
CA LYS A 2 8.14 13.64 5.10
C LYS A 2 6.83 12.99 5.55
N LEU A 3 6.90 11.72 5.94
CA LEU A 3 5.74 10.96 6.45
C LEU A 3 5.66 11.01 7.98
N ASP A 4 4.44 10.93 8.51
CA ASP A 4 4.20 10.74 9.94
C ASP A 4 4.62 9.32 10.34
N GLU A 5 5.25 9.21 11.50
CA GLU A 5 5.68 7.94 12.08
C GLU A 5 4.53 6.93 12.23
N ARG A 6 3.34 7.41 12.61
CA ARG A 6 2.15 6.57 12.75
C ARG A 6 1.74 5.97 11.41
N SER A 7 1.84 6.73 10.32
CA SER A 7 1.52 6.24 8.97
C SER A 7 2.46 5.12 8.54
N ILE A 8 3.76 5.26 8.82
CA ILE A 8 4.76 4.24 8.50
C ILE A 8 4.51 2.96 9.31
N ARG A 9 4.26 3.09 10.62
CA ARG A 9 3.95 1.95 11.49
C ARG A 9 2.66 1.25 11.07
N TRP A 10 1.62 2.03 10.76
CA TRP A 10 0.35 1.49 10.28
C TRP A 10 0.56 0.69 8.99
N SER A 11 1.33 1.24 8.04
CA SER A 11 1.68 0.57 6.79
C SER A 11 2.43 -0.75 6.99
N LEU A 12 3.43 -0.78 7.89
CA LEU A 12 4.17 -2.02 8.19
C LEU A 12 3.22 -3.11 8.73
N ASN A 13 2.34 -2.74 9.66
CA ASN A 13 1.37 -3.69 10.22
C ASN A 13 0.37 -4.18 9.16
N HIS A 14 -0.09 -3.30 8.28
CA HIS A 14 -0.94 -3.68 7.15
C HIS A 14 -0.24 -4.70 6.25
N LEU A 15 0.96 -4.39 5.77
CA LEU A 15 1.68 -5.24 4.81
C LEU A 15 2.12 -6.58 5.41
N ILE A 16 2.43 -6.62 6.71
CA ILE A 16 2.72 -7.89 7.41
C ILE A 16 1.49 -8.80 7.45
N LYS A 17 0.32 -8.23 7.70
CA LYS A 17 -0.92 -8.98 7.91
C LYS A 17 -1.62 -9.35 6.59
N TYR A 18 -1.70 -8.41 5.65
CA TYR A 18 -2.47 -8.54 4.41
C TYR A 18 -1.62 -8.72 3.17
N GLY A 19 -0.30 -8.51 3.25
CA GLY A 19 0.58 -8.51 2.09
C GLY A 19 0.42 -7.25 1.24
N ASP A 20 1.05 -7.26 0.07
CA ASP A 20 1.06 -6.15 -0.89
C ASP A 20 0.10 -6.34 -2.07
N THR A 21 -0.06 -7.58 -2.52
CA THR A 21 -0.91 -7.94 -3.65
C THR A 21 -1.57 -9.29 -3.41
N ASP A 22 -2.66 -9.56 -4.12
CA ASP A 22 -3.31 -10.87 -4.17
C ASP A 22 -2.69 -11.82 -5.20
N LEU A 23 -1.84 -11.30 -6.08
CA LEU A 23 -1.28 -12.03 -7.21
C LEU A 23 0.07 -12.67 -6.91
N PHE A 24 0.88 -12.02 -6.07
CA PHE A 24 2.23 -12.48 -5.73
C PHE A 24 2.30 -12.95 -4.28
N PRO A 25 3.19 -13.89 -3.96
CA PRO A 25 3.51 -14.20 -2.57
C PRO A 25 4.03 -12.94 -1.86
N LYS A 26 3.66 -12.81 -0.58
CA LYS A 26 4.16 -11.75 0.31
C LYS A 26 5.71 -11.75 0.31
N PRO A 27 6.37 -10.61 0.01
CA PRO A 27 7.82 -10.49 0.13
C PRO A 27 8.32 -10.82 1.54
N ILE A 28 9.38 -11.62 1.63
CA ILE A 28 10.01 -12.00 2.91
C ILE A 28 10.62 -10.80 3.64
N GLU A 29 10.97 -9.76 2.87
CA GLU A 29 11.58 -8.54 3.36
C GLU A 29 10.65 -7.79 4.31
N PHE A 30 9.32 -7.91 4.15
CA PHE A 30 8.39 -7.34 5.13
C PHE A 30 8.64 -7.91 6.52
N ASP A 31 8.77 -9.24 6.65
CA ASP A 31 9.02 -9.88 7.95
C ASP A 31 10.38 -9.45 8.54
N SER A 32 11.40 -9.28 7.70
CA SER A 32 12.71 -8.75 8.12
C SER A 32 12.63 -7.30 8.58
N LEU A 33 11.96 -6.43 7.82
CA LEU A 33 11.82 -5.00 8.15
C LEU A 33 10.98 -4.77 9.40
N TYR A 34 9.98 -5.63 9.63
CA TYR A 34 9.16 -5.62 10.85
C TYR A 34 9.94 -6.08 12.07
N LYS A 35 10.86 -7.05 11.95
CA LYS A 35 11.74 -7.44 13.08
C LYS A 35 12.63 -6.29 13.57
N ILE A 36 13.00 -5.36 12.68
CA ILE A 36 13.76 -4.16 12.99
C ILE A 36 12.91 -2.89 12.89
N GLU A 37 11.61 -2.99 13.25
CA GLU A 37 10.60 -1.94 13.03
C GLU A 37 11.07 -0.53 13.43
N ASN A 38 11.65 -0.38 14.62
CA ASN A 38 12.07 0.93 15.12
C ASN A 38 13.13 1.59 14.23
N ASP A 39 14.09 0.83 13.71
CA ASP A 39 15.11 1.34 12.80
C ASP A 39 14.53 1.62 11.42
N THR A 40 13.63 0.75 10.94
CA THR A 40 12.89 0.94 9.68
C THR A 40 12.10 2.24 9.72
N VAL A 41 11.27 2.42 10.76
CA VAL A 41 10.42 3.61 10.96
C VAL A 41 11.27 4.87 11.07
N LYS A 42 12.35 4.83 11.86
CA LYS A 42 13.27 5.97 12.01
C LYS A 42 13.86 6.38 10.65
N LYS A 43 14.38 5.42 9.88
CA LYS A 43 14.96 5.70 8.55
C LYS A 43 13.92 6.27 7.60
N LEU A 44 12.74 5.67 7.52
CA LEU A 44 11.68 6.10 6.60
C LEU A 44 11.10 7.47 6.95
N LYS A 45 11.00 7.80 8.24
CA LYS A 45 10.54 9.12 8.72
C LYS A 45 11.48 10.25 8.30
N ASP A 46 12.77 9.96 8.23
CA ASP A 46 13.79 10.94 7.86
C ASP A 46 13.96 11.13 6.35
N LEU A 47 13.38 10.24 5.53
CA LEU A 47 13.42 10.34 4.08
C LEU A 47 12.74 11.61 3.57
N ASP A 48 13.42 12.32 2.68
CA ASP A 48 12.79 13.35 1.87
C ASP A 48 12.19 12.73 0.60
N LEU A 49 10.87 12.54 0.62
CA LEU A 49 10.13 11.99 -0.50
C LEU A 49 10.21 12.83 -1.77
N GLY A 50 10.57 14.13 -1.67
CA GLY A 50 10.74 14.98 -2.86
C GLY A 50 11.96 14.62 -3.71
N ASN A 51 12.96 13.98 -3.09
CA ASN A 51 14.21 13.57 -3.72
C ASN A 51 14.42 12.05 -3.70
N TYR A 52 13.47 11.31 -3.13
CA TYR A 52 13.54 9.86 -3.02
C TYR A 52 13.52 9.20 -4.41
N GLN A 53 14.48 8.31 -4.64
CA GLN A 53 14.53 7.47 -5.83
C GLN A 53 13.94 6.11 -5.48
N TYR A 54 12.86 5.73 -6.16
CA TYR A 54 12.22 4.44 -5.95
C TYR A 54 13.08 3.29 -6.49
N GLY A 55 12.92 2.13 -5.86
CA GLY A 55 13.60 0.89 -6.21
C GLY A 55 13.06 0.23 -7.47
N ALA A 56 13.71 -0.85 -7.89
CA ALA A 56 13.30 -1.62 -9.04
C ALA A 56 12.08 -2.51 -8.69
N SER A 57 11.00 -2.37 -9.45
CA SER A 57 9.84 -3.27 -9.32
C SER A 57 10.06 -4.60 -10.06
N ARG A 58 9.52 -5.69 -9.53
CA ARG A 58 9.38 -6.96 -10.27
C ARG A 58 8.18 -6.86 -11.21
N ARG A 59 8.33 -7.38 -12.44
CA ARG A 59 7.25 -7.40 -13.44
C ARG A 59 7.09 -8.78 -14.02
N PHE A 60 5.85 -9.22 -14.14
CA PHE A 60 5.49 -10.53 -14.68
C PHE A 60 4.35 -10.37 -15.68
N ILE A 61 4.35 -11.21 -16.72
CA ILE A 61 3.21 -11.37 -17.62
C ILE A 61 2.29 -12.39 -16.97
N VAL A 62 1.06 -12.00 -16.67
CA VAL A 62 0.06 -12.90 -16.08
C VAL A 62 -1.16 -13.03 -17.01
N PRO A 63 -1.74 -14.24 -17.14
CA PRO A 63 -2.96 -14.42 -17.92
C PRO A 63 -4.09 -13.56 -17.35
N LYS A 64 -4.89 -12.96 -18.25
CA LYS A 64 -6.15 -12.30 -17.91
C LYS A 64 -7.33 -13.18 -18.32
N ASP A 65 -7.24 -13.81 -19.49
CA ASP A 65 -8.14 -14.86 -19.98
C ASP A 65 -7.34 -15.83 -20.88
N GLU A 66 -8.02 -16.70 -21.63
CA GLU A 66 -7.37 -17.72 -22.48
C GLU A 66 -6.46 -17.14 -23.57
N LEU A 67 -6.71 -15.91 -24.02
CA LEU A 67 -6.03 -15.30 -25.16
C LEU A 67 -5.33 -13.98 -24.82
N SER A 68 -5.56 -13.42 -23.63
CA SER A 68 -5.03 -12.13 -23.22
C SER A 68 -4.20 -12.19 -21.95
N TYR A 69 -3.20 -11.30 -21.89
CA TYR A 69 -2.27 -11.18 -20.79
C TYR A 69 -2.23 -9.73 -20.28
N ARG A 70 -1.85 -9.57 -19.01
CA ARG A 70 -1.58 -8.26 -18.39
C ARG A 70 -0.20 -8.27 -17.75
N ILE A 71 0.43 -7.11 -17.69
CA ILE A 71 1.65 -6.94 -16.90
C ILE A 71 1.22 -6.68 -15.46
N ALA A 72 1.67 -7.54 -14.56
CA ALA A 72 1.57 -7.30 -13.14
C ALA A 72 2.90 -6.83 -12.58
N THR A 73 2.83 -5.90 -11.63
CA THR A 73 4.00 -5.27 -11.03
C THR A 73 3.95 -5.48 -9.53
N GLN A 74 5.06 -5.91 -8.95
CA GLN A 74 5.28 -5.95 -7.51
C GLN A 74 6.37 -4.94 -7.17
N LEU A 75 6.03 -3.96 -6.34
CA LEU A 75 6.97 -2.91 -5.96
C LEU A 75 8.10 -3.46 -5.09
N ASP A 76 9.19 -2.69 -5.00
CA ASP A 76 10.17 -2.92 -3.94
C ASP A 76 9.47 -2.85 -2.57
N PRO A 77 9.82 -3.73 -1.62
CA PRO A 77 9.19 -3.73 -0.29
C PRO A 77 9.23 -2.36 0.42
N LEU A 78 10.33 -1.62 0.32
CA LEU A 78 10.43 -0.28 0.93
C LEU A 78 9.50 0.72 0.23
N ASP A 79 9.46 0.70 -1.10
CA ASP A 79 8.57 1.56 -1.87
C ASP A 79 7.10 1.26 -1.56
N ASN A 80 6.76 0.00 -1.31
CA ASN A 80 5.42 -0.41 -0.95
C ASN A 80 5.00 0.11 0.44
N ILE A 81 5.92 0.04 1.42
CA ILE A 81 5.70 0.64 2.75
C ILE A 81 5.48 2.15 2.60
N ILE A 82 6.31 2.83 1.81
CA ILE A 82 6.19 4.27 1.57
C ILE A 82 4.84 4.60 0.92
N LEU A 83 4.46 3.89 -0.14
CA LEU A 83 3.20 4.11 -0.86
C LEU A 83 1.99 3.87 0.05
N THR A 84 1.99 2.77 0.80
CA THR A 84 0.90 2.43 1.73
C THR A 84 0.78 3.47 2.84
N ALA A 85 1.89 3.96 3.37
CA ALA A 85 1.89 5.04 4.36
C ALA A 85 1.35 6.35 3.78
N ILE A 86 1.70 6.72 2.54
CA ILE A 86 1.14 7.88 1.84
C ILE A 86 -0.38 7.74 1.69
N ILE A 87 -0.86 6.56 1.26
CA ILE A 87 -2.29 6.30 1.10
C ILE A 87 -3.02 6.42 2.44
N TYR A 88 -2.47 5.84 3.50
CA TYR A 88 -3.05 5.96 4.84
C TYR A 88 -3.11 7.42 5.33
N GLU A 89 -2.04 8.18 5.13
CA GLU A 89 -1.91 9.56 5.66
C GLU A 89 -2.79 10.56 4.90
N TYR A 90 -2.83 10.46 3.57
CA TYR A 90 -3.45 11.47 2.71
C TYR A 90 -4.70 10.99 1.99
N GLY A 91 -4.96 9.68 1.95
CA GLY A 91 -6.01 9.12 1.13
C GLY A 91 -7.42 9.56 1.55
N SER A 92 -7.63 9.94 2.82
CA SER A 92 -8.92 10.50 3.28
C SER A 92 -9.29 11.79 2.54
N GLN A 93 -8.29 12.58 2.12
CA GLN A 93 -8.51 13.81 1.34
C GLN A 93 -8.95 13.50 -0.10
N ILE A 94 -8.51 12.38 -0.65
CA ILE A 94 -8.96 11.89 -1.96
C ILE A 94 -10.38 11.34 -1.81
N GLU A 95 -10.60 10.50 -0.80
CA GLU A 95 -11.86 9.84 -0.51
C GLU A 95 -13.00 10.85 -0.28
N ASN A 96 -12.75 11.94 0.44
CA ASN A 96 -13.72 13.02 0.69
C ASN A 96 -14.15 13.77 -0.59
N ARG A 97 -13.39 13.67 -1.69
CA ARG A 97 -13.72 14.28 -2.98
C ARG A 97 -14.36 13.27 -3.95
N ARG A 98 -14.38 11.98 -3.62
CA ARG A 98 -15.04 10.95 -4.44
C ARG A 98 -16.55 11.09 -4.32
N VAL A 99 -17.25 10.70 -5.39
CA VAL A 99 -18.71 10.62 -5.39
C VAL A 99 -19.20 9.73 -4.25
N SER A 100 -20.29 10.14 -3.62
CA SER A 100 -20.89 9.41 -2.51
C SER A 100 -21.35 8.02 -2.96
N MET A 101 -21.20 7.02 -2.09
CA MET A 101 -21.58 5.64 -2.40
C MET A 101 -23.05 5.44 -2.79
N PRO A 102 -24.05 6.13 -2.20
CA PRO A 102 -25.46 5.94 -2.52
C PRO A 102 -25.84 6.24 -3.98
N GLU A 103 -24.96 6.87 -4.74
CA GLU A 103 -25.22 7.17 -6.15
C GLU A 103 -24.97 5.98 -7.09
N ASP A 104 -24.46 4.83 -6.61
CA ASP A 104 -24.22 3.58 -7.37
C ASP A 104 -23.45 3.76 -8.71
N LYS A 105 -22.63 4.81 -8.80
CA LYS A 105 -21.89 5.17 -10.03
C LYS A 105 -20.42 4.76 -10.01
N VAL A 106 -19.86 4.41 -8.85
CA VAL A 106 -18.43 4.14 -8.68
C VAL A 106 -18.22 2.77 -8.06
N PHE A 107 -17.77 1.83 -8.88
CA PHE A 107 -17.35 0.49 -8.47
C PHE A 107 -15.85 0.51 -8.23
N GLY A 108 -15.43 0.28 -6.99
CA GLY A 108 -14.04 0.27 -6.58
C GLY A 108 -13.86 0.44 -5.08
N TYR A 109 -12.78 -0.15 -4.56
CA TYR A 109 -12.41 -0.08 -3.14
C TYR A 109 -12.48 1.35 -2.58
N ARG A 110 -13.03 1.48 -1.38
CA ARG A 110 -13.16 2.73 -0.64
C ARG A 110 -12.18 2.72 0.52
N LEU A 111 -11.41 3.79 0.67
CA LEU A 111 -10.46 3.91 1.76
C LEU A 111 -11.23 4.03 3.08
N ALA A 112 -10.99 3.11 4.01
CA ALA A 112 -11.60 3.14 5.33
C ALA A 112 -10.70 2.38 6.32
N PRO A 113 -9.58 2.98 6.76
CA PRO A 113 -8.60 2.30 7.58
C PRO A 113 -9.22 1.85 8.91
N GLN A 114 -9.07 0.57 9.23
CA GLN A 114 -9.66 -0.06 10.43
C GLN A 114 -8.61 -0.31 11.51
N GLY A 115 -9.07 -0.60 12.72
CA GLY A 115 -8.20 -0.91 13.86
C GLY A 115 -7.43 -2.23 13.72
N ASP A 116 -7.81 -3.09 12.78
CA ASP A 116 -7.14 -4.36 12.50
C ASP A 116 -6.10 -4.24 11.38
N TRP A 117 -5.74 -3.01 11.02
CA TRP A 117 -4.82 -2.63 9.94
C TRP A 117 -5.35 -2.88 8.53
N ASN A 118 -6.65 -3.16 8.34
CA ASN A 118 -7.22 -3.19 7.00
C ASN A 118 -7.33 -1.77 6.43
N LEU A 119 -6.91 -1.57 5.17
CA LEU A 119 -6.87 -0.24 4.53
C LEU A 119 -8.20 0.15 3.90
N TYR A 120 -8.98 -0.84 3.44
CA TYR A 120 -10.16 -0.61 2.64
C TYR A 120 -11.42 -1.11 3.34
N ASN A 121 -12.57 -0.52 2.99
CA ASN A 121 -13.87 -0.96 3.47
C ASN A 121 -14.17 -2.38 2.95
N PRO A 122 -14.32 -3.40 3.82
CA PRO A 122 -14.56 -4.77 3.37
C PRO A 122 -15.95 -4.99 2.78
N ASN A 123 -16.88 -4.06 2.98
CA ASN A 123 -18.25 -4.16 2.50
C ASN A 123 -18.45 -3.48 1.13
N VAL A 124 -17.38 -3.01 0.48
CA VAL A 124 -17.45 -2.26 -0.77
C VAL A 124 -16.35 -2.71 -1.72
N SER A 125 -16.74 -3.21 -2.88
CA SER A 125 -15.87 -3.66 -3.98
C SER A 125 -16.20 -2.92 -5.26
#